data_AF-A0A2E3Y7K2-F1
#
_entry.id   AF-A0A2E3Y7K2-F1
#
_cell.length_a   1.000
_cell.length_b   1.000
_cell.length_c   1.000
_cell.angle_alpha   90.00
_cell.angle_beta   90.00
_cell.angle_gamma   90.00
#
_symmetry.space_group_name_H-M   'P 1'
#
loop_
_entity.id
_entity.type
_entity.pdbx_description
1 polymer ?
#
loop_
_entity_poly.entity_id
_entity_poly.type
_entity_poly.pdbx_seq_one_letter_code
_entity_poly.pdbx_strand_id
1 'polypeptide(L)' 'MPICRAPIFEVQIVSQAILQGAELKNANLFKANFSEVNLKGASLQRAKLREANFTGAHLI' A
#
# COMPACT_ATOMS: atom_id res chain seq x y z
N MET A 1 -6.16 8.61 14.38
CA MET A 1 -5.95 8.92 12.95
C MET A 1 -4.51 8.57 12.63
N PRO A 2 -4.19 7.47 11.94
CA PRO A 2 -2.80 7.20 11.61
C PRO A 2 -2.41 8.14 10.48
N ILE A 3 -1.61 9.12 10.86
CA ILE A 3 -0.96 10.06 9.96
C ILE A 3 0.07 9.22 9.21
N CYS A 4 -0.22 8.83 7.98
CA CYS A 4 0.69 8.06 7.12
C CYS A 4 1.87 8.95 6.70
N ARG A 5 2.77 9.25 7.64
CA ARG A 5 4.10 9.77 7.36
C ARG A 5 5.04 8.57 7.33
N ALA A 6 4.96 7.77 6.27
CA ALA A 6 5.85 6.63 6.09
C ALA A 6 7.22 7.13 5.59
N PRO A 7 8.32 6.79 6.29
CA PRO A 7 9.68 7.15 5.89
C PRO A 7 10.10 6.36 4.64
N ILE A 8 11.08 6.90 3.94
CA ILE A 8 11.43 6.60 2.56
C ILE A 8 12.27 5.30 2.42
N PHE A 9 12.51 4.56 3.51
CA PHE A 9 13.38 3.38 3.50
C PHE A 9 12.93 2.38 4.57
N GLU A 10 11.94 1.56 4.26
CA GLU A 10 11.90 0.14 4.65
C GLU A 10 10.61 -0.47 4.11
N VAL A 11 10.77 -1.54 3.35
CA VAL A 11 9.71 -2.22 2.62
C VAL A 11 8.92 -3.08 3.60
N GLN A 12 8.06 -2.46 4.41
CA GLN A 12 7.15 -3.20 5.29
C GLN A 12 5.85 -2.43 5.44
N ILE A 13 4.82 -2.78 4.68
CA ILE A 13 3.47 -2.23 4.89
C ILE A 13 2.57 -3.33 5.44
N VAL A 14 2.69 -3.53 6.74
CA VAL A 14 1.86 -4.32 7.67
C VAL A 14 0.58 -4.90 7.06
N SER A 15 0.47 -6.24 7.10
CA SER A 15 -0.63 -7.10 6.61
C SER A 15 -2.02 -6.84 7.22
N GLN A 16 -2.20 -5.73 7.94
CA GLN A 16 -3.44 -5.32 8.59
C GLN A 16 -3.64 -3.80 8.55
N ALA A 17 -2.86 -3.07 7.75
CA ALA A 17 -3.03 -1.64 7.59
C ALA A 17 -4.36 -1.34 6.88
N ILE A 18 -5.15 -0.40 7.43
CA ILE A 18 -6.31 0.15 6.72
C ILE A 18 -5.79 1.33 5.88
N LEU A 19 -5.59 1.10 4.59
CA LEU A 19 -5.15 2.10 3.62
C LEU A 19 -6.29 2.60 2.74
N GLN A 20 -7.51 2.57 3.27
CA GLN A 20 -8.69 3.07 2.58
C GLN A 20 -8.49 4.56 2.22
N GLY A 21 -8.58 4.89 0.93
CA GLY A 21 -8.36 6.25 0.43
C GLY A 21 -6.90 6.72 0.43
N ALA A 22 -5.91 5.84 0.64
CA ALA A 22 -4.51 6.24 0.68
C ALA A 22 -4.03 6.79 -0.67
N GLU A 23 -3.35 7.95 -0.65
CA GLU A 23 -2.69 8.51 -1.83
C GLU A 23 -1.28 7.92 -1.99
N LEU A 24 -1.17 6.85 -2.75
CA LEU A 24 0.07 6.14 -3.07
C LEU A 24 0.58 6.47 -4.48
N LYS A 25 0.18 7.63 -5.01
CA LYS A 25 0.53 8.07 -6.36
C LYS A 25 2.05 8.24 -6.48
N ASN A 26 2.65 7.68 -7.52
CA ASN A 26 4.12 7.65 -7.72
C ASN A 26 4.92 6.98 -6.59
N ALA A 27 4.30 6.23 -5.67
CA ALA A 27 5.01 5.57 -4.59
C ALA A 27 5.88 4.41 -5.11
N ASN A 28 7.06 4.22 -4.51
CA ASN A 28 7.88 3.04 -4.77
C ASN A 28 7.48 1.93 -3.81
N LEU A 29 6.67 0.98 -4.30
CA LEU A 29 6.13 -0.15 -3.54
C LEU A 29 6.75 -1.48 -4.01
N PHE A 30 7.98 -1.42 -4.52
CA PHE A 30 8.72 -2.60 -4.94
C PHE A 30 8.84 -3.59 -3.78
N LYS A 31 8.39 -4.83 -3.98
CA LYS A 31 8.32 -5.88 -2.93
C LYS A 31 7.45 -5.54 -1.71
N ALA A 32 6.55 -4.56 -1.80
CA ALA A 32 5.64 -4.25 -0.70
C ALA A 32 4.66 -5.40 -0.45
N ASN A 33 4.45 -5.76 0.81
CA ASN A 33 3.47 -6.79 1.18
C ASN A 33 2.14 -6.14 1.60
N PHE A 34 1.13 -6.17 0.75
CA PHE A 34 -0.24 -5.73 1.02
C PHE A 34 -1.21 -6.90 1.27
N SER A 35 -0.71 -8.05 1.75
CA SER A 35 -1.58 -9.19 2.03
C SER A 35 -2.64 -8.83 3.06
N GLU A 36 -3.92 -9.13 2.78
CA GLU A 36 -5.07 -8.83 3.65
C GLU A 36 -5.31 -7.34 3.98
N VAL A 37 -4.69 -6.43 3.21
CA VAL A 37 -4.84 -4.98 3.40
C VAL A 37 -6.12 -4.47 2.70
N ASN A 38 -6.86 -3.60 3.38
CA ASN A 38 -7.97 -2.87 2.77
C ASN A 38 -7.45 -1.62 2.04
N LEU A 39 -7.46 -1.68 0.71
CA LEU A 39 -7.02 -0.63 -0.22
C LEU A 39 -8.21 0.05 -0.93
N LYS A 40 -9.43 -0.08 -0.40
CA LYS A 40 -10.63 0.54 -0.98
C LYS A 40 -10.42 2.05 -1.22
N GLY A 41 -10.60 2.50 -2.46
CA GLY A 41 -10.36 3.90 -2.84
C GLY A 41 -8.90 4.39 -2.78
N ALA A 42 -7.91 3.51 -2.57
CA ALA A 42 -6.51 3.91 -2.61
C ALA A 42 -6.08 4.27 -4.03
N SER A 43 -5.32 5.36 -4.17
CA SER A 43 -4.80 5.81 -5.47
C SER A 43 -3.38 5.30 -5.69
N LEU A 44 -3.25 4.25 -6.52
CA LEU A 44 -1.98 3.62 -6.89
C LEU A 44 -1.44 4.13 -8.25
N GLN A 45 -1.90 5.30 -8.69
CA GLN A 45 -1.54 5.82 -10.01
C GLN A 45 -0.02 6.02 -10.13
N ARG A 46 0.60 5.43 -11.16
CA ARG A 46 2.06 5.47 -11.40
C ARG A 46 2.90 4.86 -10.27
N ALA A 47 2.31 4.10 -9.35
CA ALA A 47 3.06 3.40 -8.31
C ALA A 47 3.91 2.25 -8.89
N LYS A 48 5.10 2.03 -8.34
CA LYS A 48 5.94 0.88 -8.72
C LYS A 48 5.54 -0.32 -7.87
N LEU A 49 4.71 -1.20 -8.42
CA LEU A 49 4.16 -2.39 -7.73
C LEU A 49 4.90 -3.69 -8.07
N ARG A 50 6.07 -3.62 -8.70
CA ARG A 50 6.80 -4.80 -9.13
C ARG A 50 7.15 -5.66 -7.90
N GLU A 51 6.83 -6.95 -7.97
CA GLU A 51 6.99 -7.93 -6.88
C GLU A 51 6.18 -7.62 -5.60
N ALA A 52 5.20 -6.72 -5.64
CA ALA A 52 4.32 -6.48 -4.51
C ALA A 52 3.32 -7.64 -4.33
N ASN A 53 3.06 -8.00 -3.06
CA ASN A 53 2.10 -9.05 -2.71
C ASN A 53 0.74 -8.43 -2.39
N PHE A 54 -0.31 -8.81 -3.12
CA PHE A 54 -1.69 -8.35 -2.90
C PHE A 54 -2.63 -9.49 -2.50
N THR A 55 -2.09 -10.60 -1.99
CA THR A 55 -2.88 -11.79 -1.62
C THR A 55 -3.93 -11.42 -0.58
N GLY A 56 -5.22 -11.53 -0.94
CA GLY A 56 -6.32 -11.15 -0.04
C GLY A 56 -6.53 -9.65 0.14
N ALA A 57 -5.89 -8.78 -0.65
CA ALA A 57 -6.11 -7.34 -0.57
C ALA A 57 -7.52 -6.98 -1.08
N HIS A 58 -8.20 -6.07 -0.38
CA HIS A 58 -9.54 -5.58 -0.77
C HIS A 58 -9.42 -4.28 -1.56
N LEU A 59 -9.66 -4.35 -2.87
CA LEU A 59 -9.68 -3.23 -3.82
C LEU A 59 -11.09 -3.15 -4.42
N ILE A 60 -11.96 -2.32 -3.85
CA ILE A 60 -13.27 -1.99 -4.45
C ILE A 60 -13.39 -0.49 -4.74
#